data_AF-A0A810DZT2-F1
#
_entry.id   AF-A0A810DZT2-F1
#
_cell.length_a   1.000
_cell.length_b   1.000
_cell.length_c   1.000
_cell.angle_alpha   90.00
_cell.angle_beta   90.00
_cell.angle_gamma   90.00
#
_symmetry.space_group_name_H-M   'P 1'
#
loop_
_entity.id
_entity.type
_entity.pdbx_description
1 polymer ?
#
loop_
_entity_poly.entity_id
_entity_poly.type
_entity_poly.pdbx_seq_one_letter_code
_entity_poly.pdbx_strand_id
1 'polypeptide(L)'
;MNVTIRQFGSFASILSGLLLFAAHLTEEISSSDILIVFAKNLVLVAHLTMVFALISVYETHTRTRRLGMLGLLFSTFGTMFVSAIVLVEIAGVSNTSAAAIQKASEIQWIVTSGPLLFVFGILILGVQLIKSGTRTKQAGILLILGTIVFAAAGYTSGAASIFVIAGSGLTSAGFILLGKPLRQGKPAAGRQITRVM
;
A
#
# COMPACT_ATOMS: atom_id res chain seq x y z
N MET A 1 -3.91 -8.41 27.54
CA MET A 1 -3.05 -9.01 26.49
C MET A 1 -2.36 -7.86 25.74
N ASN A 2 -1.06 -7.63 25.98
CA ASN A 2 -0.36 -6.47 25.38
C ASN A 2 0.01 -6.77 23.93
N VAL A 3 -0.83 -6.33 22.99
CA VAL A 3 -0.52 -6.42 21.56
C VAL A 3 0.61 -5.45 21.26
N THR A 4 1.75 -5.97 20.80
CA THR A 4 2.87 -5.12 20.39
C THR A 4 2.62 -4.56 18.99
N ILE A 5 3.17 -3.36 18.69
CA ILE A 5 3.15 -2.74 17.34
C ILE A 5 3.52 -3.74 16.23
N ARG A 6 4.38 -4.71 16.52
CA ARG A 6 4.82 -5.77 15.59
C ARG A 6 3.72 -6.77 15.25
N GLN A 7 2.99 -7.24 16.26
CA GLN A 7 1.88 -8.17 16.04
C GLN A 7 0.75 -7.48 15.27
N PHE A 8 0.44 -6.24 15.64
CA PHE A 8 -0.56 -5.44 14.94
C PHE A 8 -0.13 -5.16 13.49
N GLY A 9 1.11 -4.75 13.26
CA GLY A 9 1.64 -4.51 11.92
C GLY A 9 1.75 -5.78 11.05
N SER A 10 2.06 -6.92 11.65
CA SER A 10 2.02 -8.22 10.94
C SER A 10 0.61 -8.55 10.48
N PHE A 11 -0.38 -8.39 11.36
CA PHE A 11 -1.78 -8.61 11.03
C PHE A 11 -2.25 -7.64 9.95
N ALA A 12 -1.96 -6.35 10.13
CA ALA A 12 -2.27 -5.30 9.19
C ALA A 12 -1.66 -5.56 7.80
N SER A 13 -0.42 -6.03 7.73
CA SER A 13 0.25 -6.38 6.48
C SER A 13 -0.48 -7.51 5.74
N ILE A 14 -0.79 -8.60 6.44
CA ILE A 14 -1.52 -9.74 5.84
C ILE A 14 -2.92 -9.30 5.40
N LEU A 15 -3.63 -8.60 6.27
CA LEU A 15 -4.98 -8.13 5.99
C LEU A 15 -5.00 -7.17 4.80
N SER A 16 -4.08 -6.20 4.74
CA SER A 16 -3.96 -5.28 3.61
C SER A 16 -3.74 -6.02 2.29
N GLY A 17 -2.86 -7.02 2.29
CA GLY A 17 -2.59 -7.83 1.11
C GLY A 17 -3.83 -8.61 0.65
N LEU A 18 -4.53 -9.29 1.58
CA LEU A 18 -5.75 -10.03 1.25
C LEU A 18 -6.85 -9.11 0.71
N LEU A 19 -7.09 -7.98 1.39
CA LEU A 19 -8.11 -7.02 1.01
C LEU A 19 -7.80 -6.38 -0.35
N LEU A 20 -6.55 -5.96 -0.61
CA LEU A 20 -6.16 -5.38 -1.90
C LEU A 20 -6.42 -6.34 -3.06
N PHE A 21 -6.04 -7.62 -2.91
CA PHE A 21 -6.22 -8.58 -3.98
C PHE A 21 -7.70 -8.87 -4.21
N ALA A 22 -8.45 -9.12 -3.13
CA ALA A 22 -9.88 -9.36 -3.22
C ALA A 22 -10.62 -8.15 -3.82
N ALA A 23 -10.23 -6.93 -3.45
CA ALA A 23 -10.80 -5.71 -3.96
C ALA A 23 -10.60 -5.58 -5.48
N HIS A 24 -9.35 -5.57 -5.94
CA HIS A 24 -9.05 -5.40 -7.36
C HIS A 24 -9.58 -6.55 -8.22
N LEU A 25 -9.53 -7.79 -7.72
CA LEU A 25 -10.14 -8.92 -8.43
C LEU A 25 -11.65 -8.73 -8.57
N THR A 26 -12.34 -8.34 -7.48
CA THR A 26 -13.79 -8.15 -7.49
C THR A 26 -14.20 -6.97 -8.37
N GLU A 27 -13.44 -5.88 -8.33
CA GLU A 27 -13.69 -4.68 -9.16
C GLU A 27 -13.57 -5.01 -10.65
N GLU A 28 -12.52 -5.74 -11.05
CA GLU A 28 -12.23 -6.03 -12.45
C GLU A 28 -13.17 -7.07 -13.08
N ILE A 29 -13.67 -8.04 -12.31
CA ILE A 29 -14.55 -9.09 -12.85
C ILE A 29 -16.04 -8.74 -12.77
N SER A 30 -16.40 -7.64 -12.10
CA SER A 30 -17.79 -7.31 -11.84
C SER A 30 -18.33 -6.23 -12.77
N SER A 31 -19.57 -6.42 -13.21
CA SER A 31 -20.36 -5.42 -13.93
C SER A 31 -21.45 -4.77 -13.04
N SER A 32 -21.51 -5.12 -11.75
CA SER A 32 -22.54 -4.63 -10.83
C SER A 32 -22.02 -3.48 -9.97
N ASP A 33 -22.72 -2.35 -10.00
CA ASP A 33 -22.42 -1.17 -9.19
C ASP A 33 -22.28 -1.48 -7.69
N ILE A 34 -23.13 -2.38 -7.16
CA ILE A 34 -23.08 -2.79 -5.74
C ILE A 34 -21.75 -3.47 -5.42
N LEU A 35 -21.30 -4.38 -6.29
CA LEU A 35 -20.05 -5.11 -6.11
C LEU A 35 -18.84 -4.21 -6.34
N ILE A 36 -18.93 -3.22 -7.24
CA ILE A 36 -17.90 -2.20 -7.43
C ILE A 36 -17.77 -1.35 -6.17
N VAL A 37 -18.88 -0.85 -5.59
CA VAL A 37 -18.85 -0.10 -4.32
C VAL A 37 -18.26 -0.95 -3.19
N PHE A 38 -18.65 -2.22 -3.10
CA PHE A 38 -18.08 -3.14 -2.13
C PHE A 38 -16.57 -3.30 -2.32
N ALA A 39 -16.10 -3.52 -3.56
CA ALA A 39 -14.68 -3.62 -3.89
C ALA A 39 -13.91 -2.33 -3.50
N LYS A 40 -14.45 -1.14 -3.82
CA LYS A 40 -13.86 0.14 -3.40
C LYS A 40 -13.77 0.29 -1.89
N ASN A 41 -14.77 -0.17 -1.14
CA ASN A 41 -14.69 -0.21 0.33
C ASN A 41 -13.56 -1.15 0.81
N LEU A 42 -13.36 -2.30 0.15
CA LEU A 42 -12.22 -3.17 0.45
C LEU A 42 -10.89 -2.46 0.16
N VAL A 43 -10.76 -1.75 -0.97
CA VAL A 43 -9.57 -0.93 -1.28
C VAL A 43 -9.31 0.09 -0.17
N LEU A 44 -10.34 0.81 0.28
CA LEU A 44 -10.25 1.80 1.34
C LEU A 44 -9.72 1.19 2.65
N VAL A 45 -10.34 0.10 3.11
CA VAL A 45 -9.91 -0.59 4.34
C VAL A 45 -8.49 -1.15 4.18
N ALA A 46 -8.13 -1.63 3.00
CA ALA A 46 -6.78 -2.10 2.72
C ALA A 46 -5.75 -0.98 2.85
N HIS A 47 -6.01 0.21 2.31
CA HIS A 47 -5.09 1.35 2.41
C HIS A 47 -4.97 1.88 3.85
N LEU A 48 -6.10 1.95 4.58
CA LEU A 48 -6.10 2.37 5.98
C LEU A 48 -5.33 1.39 6.88
N THR A 49 -5.52 0.08 6.67
CA THR A 49 -4.78 -0.94 7.41
C THR A 49 -3.30 -0.96 7.01
N MET A 50 -2.99 -0.68 5.75
CA MET A 50 -1.62 -0.67 5.24
C MET A 50 -0.72 0.33 5.96
N VAL A 51 -1.23 1.49 6.39
CA VAL A 51 -0.45 2.46 7.17
C VAL A 51 0.22 1.81 8.39
N PHE A 52 -0.48 0.93 9.09
CA PHE A 52 0.08 0.21 10.24
C PHE A 52 1.12 -0.84 9.84
N ALA A 53 0.95 -1.48 8.69
CA ALA A 53 1.96 -2.36 8.12
C ALA A 53 3.24 -1.58 7.80
N LEU A 54 3.11 -0.41 7.16
CA LEU A 54 4.22 0.47 6.77
C LEU A 54 4.99 0.97 7.99
N ILE A 55 4.29 1.43 9.04
CA ILE A 55 4.91 1.84 10.31
C ILE A 55 5.71 0.67 10.92
N SER A 56 5.13 -0.54 10.93
CA SER A 56 5.81 -1.71 11.46
C SER A 56 7.04 -2.10 10.64
N VAL A 57 6.96 -2.04 9.30
CA VAL A 57 8.11 -2.23 8.39
C VAL A 57 9.22 -1.24 8.72
N TYR A 58 8.86 0.03 8.92
CA TYR A 58 9.83 1.06 9.29
C TYR A 58 10.54 0.72 10.60
N GLU A 59 9.77 0.53 11.67
CA GLU A 59 10.30 0.27 13.02
C GLU A 59 11.17 -0.99 13.11
N THR A 60 10.86 -2.02 12.32
CA THR A 60 11.53 -3.32 12.41
C THR A 60 12.70 -3.46 11.43
N HIS A 61 12.62 -2.89 10.23
CA HIS A 61 13.57 -3.21 9.16
C HIS A 61 14.26 -2.00 8.53
N THR A 62 13.70 -0.79 8.62
CA THR A 62 14.22 0.35 7.84
C THR A 62 14.53 1.61 8.67
N ARG A 63 14.21 1.64 9.98
CA ARG A 63 14.40 2.79 10.88
C ARG A 63 15.82 3.32 10.95
N THR A 64 16.85 2.46 10.88
CA THR A 64 18.26 2.89 10.90
C THR A 64 18.73 3.49 9.56
N ARG A 65 17.90 3.45 8.53
CA ARG A 65 18.24 3.84 7.16
C ARG A 65 17.48 5.09 6.78
N ARG A 66 18.19 6.12 6.33
CA ARG A 66 17.60 7.42 5.95
C ARG A 66 16.46 7.28 4.91
N LEU A 67 16.64 6.36 3.96
CA LEU A 67 15.63 6.07 2.93
C LEU A 67 14.39 5.32 3.48
N GLY A 68 14.49 4.65 4.62
CA GLY A 68 13.37 3.99 5.26
C GLY A 68 12.27 4.96 5.68
N MET A 69 12.67 6.11 6.24
CA MET A 69 11.74 7.18 6.61
C MET A 69 11.05 7.79 5.37
N LEU A 70 11.81 8.07 4.31
CA LEU A 70 11.23 8.60 3.07
C LEU A 70 10.23 7.62 2.44
N GLY A 71 10.57 6.34 2.41
CA GLY A 71 9.66 5.29 1.95
C GLY A 71 8.36 5.25 2.76
N LEU A 72 8.45 5.30 4.10
CA LEU A 72 7.30 5.38 4.99
C LEU A 72 6.44 6.62 4.71
N LEU A 73 7.05 7.80 4.63
CA LEU A 73 6.32 9.06 4.42
C LEU A 73 5.60 9.06 3.07
N PHE A 74 6.29 8.76 1.97
CA PHE A 74 5.69 8.74 0.63
C PHE A 74 4.58 7.70 0.51
N SER A 75 4.80 6.49 1.01
CA SER A 75 3.76 5.45 0.98
C SER A 75 2.55 5.80 1.85
N THR A 76 2.76 6.45 3.00
CA THR A 76 1.68 6.88 3.91
C THR A 76 0.87 8.03 3.31
N PHE A 77 1.52 9.08 2.79
CA PHE A 77 0.81 10.16 2.10
C PHE A 77 0.11 9.67 0.83
N GLY A 78 0.75 8.78 0.07
CA GLY A 78 0.14 8.13 -1.07
C GLY A 78 -1.11 7.33 -0.68
N THR A 79 -1.07 6.53 0.38
CA THR A 79 -2.25 5.79 0.89
C THR A 79 -3.36 6.73 1.37
N MET A 80 -3.03 7.88 1.99
CA MET A 80 -4.03 8.89 2.34
C MET A 80 -4.73 9.47 1.12
N PHE A 81 -3.97 9.86 0.08
CA PHE A 81 -4.55 10.40 -1.15
C PHE A 81 -5.37 9.35 -1.91
N VAL A 82 -4.87 8.11 -2.03
CA VAL A 82 -5.63 7.02 -2.65
C VAL A 82 -6.92 6.75 -1.88
N SER A 83 -6.89 6.78 -0.55
CA SER A 83 -8.10 6.63 0.27
C SER A 83 -9.11 7.76 0.01
N ALA A 84 -8.63 9.00 -0.11
CA ALA A 84 -9.49 10.14 -0.45
C ALA A 84 -10.10 10.00 -1.86
N ILE A 85 -9.30 9.57 -2.85
CA ILE A 85 -9.78 9.30 -4.21
C ILE A 85 -10.89 8.25 -4.16
N VAL A 86 -10.63 7.09 -3.53
CA VAL A 86 -11.58 5.98 -3.42
C VAL A 86 -12.87 6.38 -2.70
N LEU A 87 -12.80 7.23 -1.67
CA LEU A 87 -14.01 7.77 -1.02
C LEU A 87 -14.88 8.56 -2.00
N VAL A 88 -14.27 9.38 -2.85
CA VAL A 88 -15.00 10.13 -3.88
C VAL A 88 -15.49 9.20 -4.99
N GLU A 89 -14.77 8.13 -5.33
CA GLU A 89 -15.24 7.11 -6.29
C GLU A 89 -16.51 6.43 -5.77
N ILE A 90 -16.52 6.02 -4.49
CA ILE A 90 -17.70 5.43 -3.84
C ILE A 90 -18.89 6.38 -3.91
N ALA A 91 -18.69 7.65 -3.56
CA ALA A 91 -19.75 8.66 -3.64
C ALA A 91 -20.19 8.93 -5.08
N GLY A 92 -19.27 8.82 -6.04
CA GLY A 92 -19.51 9.02 -7.47
C GLY A 92 -20.42 7.97 -8.12
N VAL A 93 -20.50 6.76 -7.55
CA VAL A 93 -21.41 5.70 -8.05
C VAL A 93 -22.88 6.12 -7.93
N SER A 94 -23.25 6.84 -6.87
CA SER A 94 -24.64 7.24 -6.61
C SER A 94 -24.91 8.73 -6.83
N ASN A 95 -23.87 9.57 -6.95
CA ASN A 95 -24.00 11.01 -7.10
C ASN A 95 -23.08 11.57 -8.21
N THR A 96 -23.70 12.04 -9.29
CA THR A 96 -23.00 12.62 -10.45
C THR A 96 -22.19 13.88 -10.10
N SER A 97 -22.59 14.63 -9.07
CA SER A 97 -21.83 15.79 -8.59
C SER A 97 -20.53 15.36 -7.91
N ALA A 98 -20.53 14.23 -7.19
CA ALA A 98 -19.32 13.68 -6.59
C ALA A 98 -18.35 13.15 -7.66
N ALA A 99 -18.87 12.51 -8.71
CA ALA A 99 -18.06 12.10 -9.86
C ALA A 99 -17.41 13.30 -10.60
N ALA A 100 -18.08 14.46 -10.61
CA ALA A 100 -17.53 15.68 -11.20
C ALA A 100 -16.35 16.26 -10.40
N ILE A 101 -16.32 16.08 -9.07
CA ILE A 101 -15.23 16.57 -8.20
C ILE A 101 -13.88 15.97 -8.60
N GLN A 102 -13.83 14.69 -8.97
CA GLN A 102 -12.58 14.08 -9.41
C GLN A 102 -12.06 14.67 -10.71
N LYS A 103 -12.95 15.15 -11.58
CA LYS A 103 -12.60 15.77 -12.86
C LYS A 103 -12.26 17.26 -12.73
N ALA A 104 -12.49 17.86 -11.56
CA ALA A 104 -12.16 19.25 -11.31
C ALA A 104 -10.64 19.47 -11.35
N SER A 105 -10.21 20.51 -12.07
CA SER A 105 -8.79 20.85 -12.27
C SER A 105 -8.02 21.01 -10.95
N GLU A 106 -8.70 21.48 -9.92
CA GLU A 106 -8.20 21.76 -8.58
C GLU A 106 -7.84 20.47 -7.82
N ILE A 107 -8.44 19.33 -8.21
CA ILE A 107 -8.28 18.03 -7.55
C ILE A 107 -7.42 17.07 -8.39
N GLN A 108 -7.25 17.33 -9.69
CA GLN A 108 -6.48 16.49 -10.62
C GLN A 108 -5.04 16.22 -10.16
N TRP A 109 -4.42 17.19 -9.49
CA TRP A 109 -3.08 16.98 -8.93
C TRP A 109 -3.08 15.90 -7.83
N ILE A 110 -4.14 15.78 -7.01
CA ILE A 110 -4.28 14.72 -6.00
C ILE A 110 -4.46 13.37 -6.70
N VAL A 111 -5.35 13.32 -7.69
CA VAL A 111 -5.65 12.10 -8.47
C VAL A 111 -4.39 11.55 -9.15
N THR A 112 -3.50 12.43 -9.60
CA THR A 112 -2.25 12.03 -10.27
C THR A 112 -1.11 11.77 -9.28
N SER A 113 -0.88 12.69 -8.34
CA SER A 113 0.28 12.62 -7.44
C SER A 113 0.12 11.60 -6.32
N GLY A 114 -1.10 11.33 -5.85
CA GLY A 114 -1.39 10.39 -4.78
C GLY A 114 -0.91 8.96 -5.10
N PRO A 115 -1.40 8.35 -6.20
CA PRO A 115 -0.92 7.05 -6.65
C PRO A 115 0.59 7.01 -6.92
N LEU A 116 1.16 8.09 -7.48
CA LEU A 116 2.60 8.17 -7.71
C LEU A 116 3.41 8.17 -6.40
N LEU A 117 3.01 8.97 -5.40
CA LEU A 117 3.63 8.97 -4.08
C LEU A 117 3.58 7.59 -3.43
N PHE A 118 2.44 6.91 -3.57
CA PHE A 118 2.28 5.53 -3.11
C PHE A 118 3.30 4.61 -3.80
N VAL A 119 3.34 4.62 -5.13
CA VAL A 119 4.27 3.82 -5.94
C VAL A 119 5.72 4.08 -5.52
N PHE A 120 6.16 5.34 -5.51
CA PHE A 120 7.52 5.70 -5.10
C PHE A 120 7.84 5.25 -3.67
N GLY A 121 6.91 5.42 -2.74
CA GLY A 121 7.07 4.97 -1.36
C GLY A 121 7.29 3.46 -1.26
N ILE A 122 6.47 2.66 -1.96
CA ILE A 122 6.60 1.21 -2.00
C ILE A 122 7.90 0.77 -2.68
N LEU A 123 8.33 1.44 -3.76
CA LEU A 123 9.62 1.14 -4.40
C LEU A 123 10.79 1.36 -3.45
N ILE A 124 10.82 2.49 -2.75
CA ILE A 124 11.87 2.80 -1.78
C ILE A 124 11.86 1.76 -0.66
N LEU A 125 10.70 1.46 -0.08
CA LEU A 125 10.57 0.44 0.98
C LEU A 125 10.97 -0.95 0.50
N GLY A 126 10.58 -1.35 -0.70
CA GLY A 126 10.97 -2.62 -1.31
C GLY A 126 12.48 -2.75 -1.43
N VAL A 127 13.17 -1.70 -1.88
CA VAL A 127 14.64 -1.69 -1.94
C VAL A 127 15.24 -1.79 -0.54
N GLN A 128 14.68 -1.11 0.45
CA GLN A 128 15.14 -1.23 1.83
C GLN A 128 14.93 -2.64 2.40
N LEU A 129 13.81 -3.29 2.10
CA LEU A 129 13.49 -4.66 2.51
C LEU A 129 14.43 -5.69 1.87
N ILE A 130 14.80 -5.50 0.60
CA ILE A 130 15.81 -6.30 -0.09
C ILE A 130 17.17 -6.17 0.62
N LYS A 131 17.53 -4.95 1.01
CA LYS A 131 18.78 -4.67 1.72
C LYS A 131 18.76 -5.14 3.18
N SER A 132 17.60 -5.40 3.81
CA SER A 132 17.51 -5.75 5.23
C SER A 132 17.70 -7.24 5.54
N GLY A 133 17.65 -8.13 4.54
CA GLY A 133 18.02 -9.53 4.72
C GLY A 133 17.21 -10.49 3.86
N THR A 134 17.57 -11.77 3.91
CA THR A 134 17.00 -12.82 3.04
C THR A 134 15.50 -13.05 3.27
N ARG A 135 15.01 -12.97 4.51
CA ARG A 135 13.59 -13.19 4.84
C ARG A 135 12.66 -12.09 4.31
N THR A 136 13.10 -10.84 4.26
CA THR A 136 12.33 -9.69 3.75
C THR A 136 12.60 -9.41 2.28
N LYS A 137 13.66 -9.97 1.70
CA LYS A 137 14.03 -9.78 0.30
C LYS A 137 12.94 -10.22 -0.67
N GLN A 138 12.35 -11.39 -0.46
CA GLN A 138 11.29 -11.89 -1.35
C GLN A 138 10.08 -10.96 -1.34
N ALA A 139 9.63 -10.55 -0.16
CA ALA A 139 8.58 -9.56 -0.01
C ALA A 139 8.90 -8.24 -0.71
N GLY A 140 10.12 -7.70 -0.53
CA GLY A 140 10.54 -6.47 -1.18
C GLY A 140 10.55 -6.57 -2.72
N ILE A 141 10.96 -7.71 -3.27
CA ILE A 141 10.92 -7.97 -4.72
C ILE A 141 9.47 -8.00 -5.22
N LEU A 142 8.59 -8.75 -4.55
CA LEU A 142 7.18 -8.84 -4.94
C LEU A 142 6.47 -7.50 -4.86
N LEU A 143 6.74 -6.71 -3.82
CA LEU A 143 6.20 -5.35 -3.70
C LEU A 143 6.64 -4.46 -4.87
N ILE A 144 7.93 -4.46 -5.21
CA ILE A 144 8.44 -3.66 -6.33
C ILE A 144 7.80 -4.11 -7.65
N LEU A 145 7.87 -5.40 -7.97
CA LEU A 145 7.37 -5.92 -9.22
C LEU A 145 5.86 -5.72 -9.34
N GLY A 146 5.10 -6.06 -8.29
CA GLY A 146 3.66 -5.88 -8.28
C GLY A 146 3.24 -4.43 -8.45
N THR A 147 3.90 -3.51 -7.75
CA THR A 147 3.57 -2.09 -7.84
C THR A 147 3.91 -1.50 -9.20
N ILE A 148 5.01 -1.93 -9.84
CA ILE A 148 5.33 -1.54 -11.22
C ILE A 148 4.31 -2.10 -12.21
N VAL A 149 3.98 -3.39 -12.11
CA VAL A 149 3.01 -4.04 -12.99
C VAL A 149 1.63 -3.40 -12.83
N PHE A 150 1.20 -3.12 -11.60
CA PHE A 150 -0.05 -2.43 -11.32
C PHE A 150 -0.07 -1.02 -11.93
N ALA A 151 0.98 -0.22 -11.70
CA ALA A 151 1.08 1.13 -12.24
C ALA A 151 1.14 1.15 -13.78
N ALA A 152 1.68 0.10 -14.40
CA ALA A 152 1.75 -0.03 -15.85
C ALA A 152 0.36 -0.22 -16.51
N ALA A 153 -0.68 -0.62 -15.75
CA ALA A 153 -2.04 -0.74 -16.27
C ALA A 153 -2.56 0.58 -16.87
N GLY A 154 -2.15 1.73 -16.33
CA GLY A 154 -2.52 3.05 -16.83
C GLY A 154 -1.99 3.37 -18.25
N TYR A 155 -1.06 2.56 -18.76
CA TYR A 155 -0.45 2.73 -20.09
C TYR A 155 -0.88 1.64 -21.08
N THR A 156 -1.72 0.68 -20.67
CA THR A 156 -2.11 -0.48 -21.50
C THR A 156 -3.61 -0.47 -21.79
N SER A 157 -4.02 0.14 -22.90
CA SER A 157 -5.45 0.31 -23.24
C SER A 157 -6.24 -1.00 -23.39
N GLY A 158 -5.62 -2.06 -23.93
CA GLY A 158 -6.28 -3.35 -24.17
C GLY A 158 -6.04 -4.43 -23.11
N ALA A 159 -5.10 -4.22 -22.19
CA ALA A 159 -4.69 -5.22 -21.21
C ALA A 159 -4.71 -4.72 -19.77
N ALA A 160 -5.22 -3.50 -19.51
CA ALA A 160 -5.23 -2.86 -18.20
C ALA A 160 -5.68 -3.80 -17.08
N SER A 161 -6.79 -4.52 -17.29
CA SER A 161 -7.34 -5.46 -16.30
C SER A 161 -6.36 -6.55 -15.89
N ILE A 162 -5.63 -7.14 -16.85
CA ILE A 162 -4.61 -8.17 -16.57
C ILE A 162 -3.49 -7.57 -15.71
N PHE A 163 -3.04 -6.35 -16.03
CA PHE A 163 -1.99 -5.67 -15.28
C PHE A 163 -2.47 -5.29 -13.87
N VAL A 164 -3.72 -4.86 -13.70
CA VAL A 164 -4.33 -4.58 -12.39
C VAL A 164 -4.37 -5.86 -11.54
N ILE A 165 -4.89 -6.97 -12.08
CA ILE A 165 -5.00 -8.25 -11.36
C ILE A 165 -3.61 -8.82 -11.04
N ALA A 166 -2.70 -8.88 -12.01
CA ALA A 166 -1.35 -9.42 -11.81
C ALA A 166 -0.53 -8.55 -10.85
N GLY A 167 -0.58 -7.23 -11.02
CA GLY A 167 0.11 -6.27 -10.19
C GLY A 167 -0.40 -6.29 -8.75
N SER A 168 -1.72 -6.23 -8.55
CA SER A 168 -2.33 -6.33 -7.22
C SER A 168 -2.01 -7.67 -6.57
N GLY A 169 -2.08 -8.79 -7.31
CA GLY A 169 -1.71 -10.11 -6.80
C GLY A 169 -0.27 -10.19 -6.30
N LEU A 170 0.69 -9.64 -7.06
CA LEU A 170 2.10 -9.58 -6.65
C LEU A 170 2.32 -8.66 -5.45
N THR A 171 1.75 -7.45 -5.45
CA THR A 171 1.86 -6.51 -4.32
C THR A 171 1.25 -7.11 -3.06
N SER A 172 0.08 -7.72 -3.17
CA SER A 172 -0.61 -8.43 -2.08
C SER A 172 0.20 -9.60 -1.55
N ALA A 173 0.79 -10.42 -2.42
CA ALA A 173 1.70 -11.48 -2.01
C ALA A 173 2.92 -10.92 -1.24
N GLY A 174 3.48 -9.79 -1.69
CA GLY A 174 4.52 -9.07 -0.98
C GLY A 174 4.12 -8.69 0.45
N PHE A 175 2.94 -8.09 0.63
CA PHE A 175 2.41 -7.73 1.95
C PHE A 175 2.09 -8.94 2.83
N ILE A 176 1.56 -10.03 2.27
CA ILE A 176 1.29 -11.26 3.02
C ILE A 176 2.61 -11.88 3.50
N LEU A 177 3.61 -11.97 2.62
CA LEU A 177 4.94 -12.49 2.98
C LEU A 177 5.64 -11.64 4.04
N LEU A 178 5.37 -10.33 4.11
CA LEU A 178 5.89 -9.46 5.18
C LEU A 178 5.33 -9.77 6.56
N GLY A 179 4.13 -10.36 6.67
CA GLY A 179 3.52 -10.62 7.99
C GLY A 179 4.44 -11.40 8.93
N LYS A 180 5.00 -12.52 8.45
CA LYS A 180 5.89 -13.37 9.25
C LYS A 180 7.16 -12.66 9.75
N PRO A 181 7.99 -12.01 8.90
CA PRO A 181 9.16 -11.29 9.37
C PRO A 181 8.83 -10.10 10.28
N LEU A 182 7.69 -9.42 10.09
CA LEU A 182 7.25 -8.36 11.01
C LEU A 182 6.95 -8.89 12.42
N ARG A 183 6.31 -10.07 12.52
CA ARG A 183 6.03 -10.71 13.81
C ARG A 183 7.30 -11.17 14.53
N GLN A 184 8.33 -11.57 13.77
CA GLN A 184 9.57 -12.16 14.30
C GLN A 184 10.72 -11.16 14.46
N GLY A 185 10.63 -9.98 13.84
CA GLY A 185 11.69 -8.97 13.83
C GLY A 185 11.98 -8.39 15.21
N LYS A 186 13.26 -8.21 15.53
CA LYS A 186 13.70 -7.34 16.64
C LYS A 186 13.54 -5.88 16.21
N PRO A 187 13.16 -4.95 17.11
CA PRO A 187 13.15 -3.53 16.78
C PRO A 187 14.54 -3.13 16.28
N ALA A 188 14.61 -2.27 15.26
CA ALA A 188 15.88 -1.74 14.82
C ALA A 188 16.54 -1.00 16.01
N ALA A 189 17.80 -1.32 16.32
CA ALA A 189 18.48 -0.75 17.48
C ALA A 189 18.43 0.77 17.42
N GLY A 190 17.75 1.39 18.40
CA GLY A 190 17.78 2.83 18.55
C GLY A 190 19.21 3.28 18.85
N ARG A 191 19.67 4.37 18.22
CA ARG A 191 20.85 5.09 18.70
C ARG A 191 20.63 5.38 20.17
N GLN A 192 21.35 4.70 21.06
CA GLN A 192 21.50 5.19 22.43
C GLN A 192 22.12 6.57 22.29
N ILE A 193 21.34 7.59 22.66
CA ILE A 193 21.91 8.92 22.85
C ILE A 193 22.84 8.74 24.03
N THR A 194 24.14 8.67 23.77
CA THR A 194 25.16 8.74 24.80
C THR A 194 24.91 10.05 25.54
N ARG A 195 24.35 9.98 26.75
CA ARG A 195 24.33 11.13 27.65
C ARG A 195 25.79 11.46 27.93
N VAL A 196 26.27 12.52 27.30
CA VAL A 196 27.52 13.17 27.73
C VAL A 196 27.17 13.76 29.09
N MET A 197 27.71 13.17 30.15
CA MET A 197 27.76 13.77 31.49
C MET A 197 28.78 14.89 31.51
#